data_AF-A0AAI9LC88-F1
#
_entry.id   AF-A0AAI9LC88-F1
#
_cell.length_a   1.000
_cell.length_b   1.000
_cell.length_c   1.000
_cell.angle_alpha   90.00
_cell.angle_beta   90.00
_cell.angle_gamma   90.00
#
_symmetry.space_group_name_H-M   'P 1'
#
loop_
_entity.id
_entity.type
_entity.pdbx_description
1 polymer ?
#
loop_
_entity_poly.entity_id
_entity_poly.type
_entity_poly.pdbx_seq_one_letter_code
_entity_poly.pdbx_strand_id
1 'polypeptide(L)'
;MFGGREEVMSTRHLIGTAVAWGGNPERDATYVHVMLERYGAETVYRLTVGDVPVDGFWSTTVYAADGYFSRNVREAYSMNSLTAHRACESVCTCPC
;
A
#
# COMPACT_ATOMS: atom_id res chain seq x y z
N MET A 1 -10.08 4.47 -13.33
CA MET A 1 -8.93 4.35 -14.26
C MET A 1 -9.00 3.06 -15.07
N PHE A 2 -9.26 1.92 -14.44
CA PHE A 2 -9.56 0.65 -15.11
C PHE A 2 -11.03 0.27 -14.88
N GLY A 3 -11.56 -0.64 -15.70
CA GLY A 3 -12.95 -1.11 -15.63
C GLY A 3 -13.60 -1.31 -16.99
N GLY A 4 -14.91 -1.51 -17.01
CA GLY A 4 -15.69 -1.65 -18.23
C GLY A 4 -15.68 -0.38 -19.08
N ARG A 5 -15.88 -0.52 -20.40
CA ARG A 5 -15.82 0.61 -21.36
C ARG A 5 -16.77 1.76 -20.99
N GLU A 6 -17.95 1.45 -20.48
CA GLU A 6 -18.96 2.43 -20.07
C GLU A 6 -18.71 3.00 -18.65
N GLU A 7 -17.80 2.40 -17.88
CA GLU A 7 -17.50 2.79 -16.49
C GLU A 7 -16.30 3.76 -16.40
N VAL A 8 -15.54 3.91 -17.49
CA VAL A 8 -14.28 4.67 -17.49
C VAL A 8 -14.28 5.80 -18.50
N MET A 9 -13.69 6.93 -18.12
CA MET A 9 -13.37 7.98 -19.09
C MET A 9 -12.14 7.56 -19.90
N SER A 10 -12.26 7.56 -21.23
CA SER A 10 -11.20 7.12 -22.15
C SER A 10 -9.85 7.78 -21.86
N THR A 11 -9.81 9.07 -21.58
CA THR A 11 -8.57 9.78 -21.24
C THR A 11 -7.94 9.27 -19.93
N ARG A 12 -8.74 9.04 -18.89
CA ARG A 12 -8.23 8.47 -17.63
C ARG A 12 -7.78 7.03 -17.81
N HIS A 13 -8.47 6.26 -18.63
CA HIS A 13 -8.07 4.89 -18.95
C HIS A 13 -6.74 4.85 -19.70
N LEU A 14 -6.58 5.70 -20.72
CA LEU A 14 -5.31 5.84 -21.46
C LEU A 14 -4.14 6.17 -20.54
N ILE A 15 -4.31 7.17 -19.66
CA ILE A 15 -3.29 7.52 -18.66
C ILE A 15 -3.02 6.33 -17.73
N GLY A 16 -4.05 5.67 -17.23
CA GLY A 16 -3.93 4.49 -16.38
C GLY A 16 -3.13 3.37 -17.04
N THR A 17 -3.42 3.05 -18.31
CA THR A 17 -2.71 2.01 -19.07
C THR A 17 -1.26 2.35 -19.42
N ALA A 18 -0.93 3.64 -19.50
CA ALA A 18 0.46 4.08 -19.68
C ALA A 18 1.28 3.93 -18.38
N VAL A 19 0.62 4.02 -17.22
CA VAL A 19 1.25 3.92 -15.89
C VAL A 19 1.30 2.48 -15.39
N ALA A 20 0.29 1.67 -15.67
CA ALA A 20 0.15 0.32 -15.14
C ALA A 20 -0.59 -0.63 -16.11
N TRP A 21 -0.37 -1.93 -15.92
CA TRP A 21 -1.07 -2.98 -16.65
C TRP A 21 -1.89 -3.84 -15.68
N GLY A 22 -3.05 -4.33 -16.14
CA GLY A 22 -3.89 -5.26 -15.36
C GLY A 22 -4.60 -4.64 -14.15
N GLY A 23 -4.82 -3.32 -14.14
CA GLY A 23 -5.49 -2.67 -13.01
C GLY A 23 -6.97 -3.04 -12.90
N ASN A 24 -7.46 -3.07 -11.66
CA ASN A 24 -8.87 -3.33 -11.33
C ASN A 24 -9.69 -2.03 -11.35
N PRO A 25 -11.04 -2.12 -11.47
CA PRO A 25 -11.92 -1.01 -11.14
C PRO A 25 -11.65 -0.47 -9.73
N GLU A 26 -11.82 0.84 -9.55
CA GLU A 26 -11.52 1.53 -8.28
C GLU A 26 -12.35 0.99 -7.09
N ARG A 27 -13.58 0.53 -7.36
CA ARG A 27 -14.45 -0.14 -6.37
C ARG A 27 -13.87 -1.44 -5.82
N ASP A 28 -12.99 -2.10 -6.58
CA ASP A 28 -12.45 -3.42 -6.25
C ASP A 28 -11.03 -3.33 -5.68
N ALA A 29 -10.21 -2.39 -6.19
CA ALA A 29 -8.91 -2.08 -5.63
C ALA A 29 -8.43 -0.67 -5.99
N THR A 30 -7.80 -0.01 -5.02
CA THR A 30 -7.13 1.29 -5.21
C THR A 30 -5.70 1.20 -4.69
N TYR A 31 -4.75 1.74 -5.47
CA TYR A 31 -3.33 1.75 -5.14
C TYR A 31 -2.84 3.19 -4.96
N VAL A 32 -2.15 3.44 -3.85
CA VAL A 32 -1.52 4.73 -3.55
C VAL A 32 -0.02 4.52 -3.47
N HIS A 33 0.72 5.23 -4.31
CA HIS A 33 2.17 5.19 -4.34
C HIS A 33 2.74 6.39 -3.58
N VAL A 34 3.66 6.12 -2.65
CA VAL A 34 4.37 7.15 -1.89
C VAL A 34 5.86 6.94 -2.10
N MET A 35 6.54 8.00 -2.56
CA MET A 35 8.00 8.04 -2.61
C MET A 35 8.51 8.70 -1.33
N LEU A 36 9.39 8.01 -0.61
CA LEU A 36 10.02 8.55 0.59
C LEU A 36 11.12 9.54 0.18
N GLU A 37 11.16 10.71 0.82
CA GLU A 37 12.20 11.73 0.56
C GLU A 37 13.60 11.27 0.97
N ARG A 38 13.68 10.38 1.97
CA ARG A 38 14.93 9.77 2.44
C ARG A 38 14.76 8.26 2.50
N TYR A 39 15.61 7.53 1.81
CA TYR A 39 15.61 6.08 1.83
C TYR A 39 17.04 5.59 2.06
N GLY A 40 17.23 4.70 3.05
CA GLY A 40 18.55 4.19 3.46
C GLY A 40 18.43 3.27 4.67
N ALA A 41 19.35 2.31 4.79
CA ALA A 41 19.30 1.24 5.80
C ALA A 41 19.29 1.74 7.25
N GLU A 42 19.81 2.96 7.48
CA GLU A 42 19.93 3.60 8.79
C GLU A 42 18.60 4.21 9.29
N THR A 43 17.61 4.43 8.39
CA THR A 43 16.39 5.17 8.73
C THR A 43 15.24 4.23 9.05
N VAL A 44 14.78 4.26 10.30
CA VAL A 44 13.60 3.50 10.74
C VAL A 44 12.33 4.32 10.53
N TYR A 45 11.41 3.79 9.72
CA TYR A 45 10.10 4.37 9.51
C TYR A 45 9.04 3.66 10.35
N ARG A 46 8.07 4.42 10.85
CA ARG A 46 6.84 3.90 11.45
C ARG A 46 5.65 4.45 10.68
N LEU A 47 4.77 3.56 10.24
CA LEU A 47 3.50 3.91 9.62
C LEU A 47 2.38 3.64 10.62
N THR A 48 1.56 4.66 10.90
CA THR A 48 0.30 4.49 11.63
C THR A 48 -0.82 4.62 10.62
N VAL A 49 -1.61 3.56 10.48
CA VAL A 49 -2.76 3.52 9.57
C VAL A 49 -4.02 3.70 10.42
N GLY A 50 -4.81 4.71 10.10
CA GLY A 50 -6.12 4.92 10.72
C GLY A 50 -7.20 4.04 10.09
N ASP A 51 -8.46 4.45 10.23
CA ASP A 51 -9.57 3.77 9.59
C ASP A 51 -9.48 3.90 8.07
N VAL A 52 -9.35 2.76 7.39
CA VAL A 52 -9.34 2.70 5.92
C VAL A 52 -10.73 2.24 5.47
N PRO A 53 -11.45 3.04 4.64
CA PRO A 53 -12.83 2.75 4.27
C PRO A 53 -12.92 1.69 3.18
N VAL A 54 -12.58 0.44 3.52
CA VAL A 54 -12.64 -0.72 2.63
C VAL A 54 -13.41 -1.85 3.29
N ASP A 55 -14.23 -2.56 2.50
CA ASP A 55 -14.95 -3.74 2.98
C ASP A 55 -14.05 -4.97 3.09
N GLY A 56 -12.94 -4.98 2.35
CA GLY A 56 -11.98 -6.10 2.30
C GLY A 56 -10.81 -5.91 3.25
N PHE A 57 -9.68 -5.46 2.71
CA PHE A 57 -8.45 -5.24 3.48
C PHE A 57 -7.61 -4.13 2.85
N TRP A 58 -6.65 -3.62 3.61
CA TRP A 58 -5.58 -2.77 3.11
C TRP A 58 -4.25 -3.50 3.26
N SER A 59 -3.29 -3.20 2.38
CA SER A 59 -1.92 -3.64 2.52
C SER A 59 -0.94 -2.55 2.14
N THR A 60 0.25 -2.61 2.70
CA THR A 60 1.38 -1.75 2.37
C THR A 60 2.57 -2.63 2.07
N THR A 61 3.20 -2.36 0.94
CA THR A 61 4.31 -3.14 0.41
C THR A 61 5.43 -2.16 0.07
N VAL A 62 6.65 -2.50 0.49
CA VAL A 62 7.83 -1.65 0.24
C VAL A 62 8.70 -2.32 -0.81
N TYR A 63 9.07 -1.54 -1.82
CA TYR A 63 9.96 -1.95 -2.89
C TYR A 63 11.31 -1.25 -2.73
N ALA A 64 12.38 -1.92 -3.14
CA ALA A 64 13.69 -1.28 -3.27
C ALA A 64 13.72 -0.33 -4.47
N ALA A 65 14.79 0.45 -4.57
CA ALA A 65 14.94 1.48 -5.60
C ALA A 65 14.94 0.92 -7.04
N ASP A 66 15.25 -0.37 -7.20
CA ASP A 66 15.20 -1.09 -8.47
C ASP A 66 13.80 -1.64 -8.82
N GLY A 67 12.81 -1.43 -7.93
CA GLY A 67 11.42 -1.84 -8.12
C GLY A 67 11.09 -3.26 -7.64
N TYR A 68 12.03 -3.97 -6.98
CA TYR A 68 11.83 -5.35 -6.54
C TYR A 68 11.78 -5.50 -5.02
N PHE A 69 11.34 -6.68 -4.57
CA PHE A 69 11.50 -7.08 -3.18
C PHE A 69 12.96 -7.37 -2.87
N SER A 70 13.48 -6.71 -1.84
CA SER A 70 14.79 -7.00 -1.28
C SER A 70 14.68 -8.03 -0.18
N ARG A 71 15.37 -9.17 -0.33
CA ARG A 71 15.43 -10.23 0.68
C ARG A 71 15.81 -9.64 2.03
N ASN A 72 15.07 -10.01 3.07
CA ASN A 72 15.31 -9.57 4.42
C ASN A 72 15.16 -10.73 5.41
N VAL A 73 15.72 -10.56 6.61
CA VAL A 73 15.77 -11.61 7.66
C VAL A 73 14.40 -12.02 8.20
N ARG A 74 13.36 -11.22 7.96
CA ARG A 74 11.99 -11.50 8.42
C ARG A 74 11.17 -12.25 7.36
N GLU A 75 11.69 -12.37 6.14
CA GLU A 75 11.00 -12.93 4.97
C GLU A 75 9.58 -12.37 4.78
N ALA A 76 9.37 -11.11 5.19
CA ALA A 76 8.12 -10.40 5.13
C ALA A 76 8.27 -9.16 4.24
N TYR A 77 7.35 -9.00 3.28
CA TYR A 77 7.43 -7.98 2.23
C TYR A 77 6.19 -7.10 2.16
N SER A 78 5.14 -7.46 2.87
CA SER A 78 3.93 -6.66 3.02
C SER A 78 3.42 -6.71 4.45
N MET A 79 2.78 -5.61 4.85
CA MET A 79 1.96 -5.52 6.06
C MET A 79 0.52 -5.22 5.64
N ASN A 80 -0.46 -5.69 6.41
CA ASN A 80 -1.87 -5.49 6.09
C ASN A 80 -2.73 -5.42 7.35
N SER A 81 -4.03 -5.17 7.18
CA SER A 81 -4.99 -5.11 8.28
C SER A 81 -5.10 -6.38 9.14
N LEU A 82 -4.62 -7.53 8.64
CA LEU A 82 -4.67 -8.81 9.34
C LEU A 82 -3.39 -9.10 10.14
N THR A 83 -2.23 -8.64 9.66
CA THR A 83 -0.91 -8.92 10.26
C THR A 83 -0.33 -7.74 11.03
N ALA A 84 -0.87 -6.53 10.84
CA ALA A 84 -0.45 -5.35 11.58
C ALA A 84 -0.91 -5.42 13.04
N HIS A 85 -0.06 -4.90 13.92
CA HIS A 85 -0.43 -4.74 15.33
C HIS A 85 -1.35 -3.53 15.47
N ARG A 86 -2.45 -3.69 16.22
CA ARG A 86 -3.28 -2.55 16.62
C ARG A 86 -2.43 -1.61 17.45
N ALA A 87 -2.39 -0.34 17.06
CA ALA A 87 -1.83 0.69 17.92
C ALA A 87 -2.67 0.73 19.21
N CYS A 88 -2.01 0.78 20.36
CA CYS A 88 -2.72 1.01 21.61
C CYS A 88 -3.30 2.42 21.55
N GLU A 89 -4.63 2.54 21.49
CA GLU A 89 -5.29 3.79 21.81
C GLU A 89 -4.86 4.18 23.23
N SER A 90 -4.48 5.44 23.41
CA SER A 90 -3.81 5.95 24.60
C SER A 90 -4.42 5.41 25.90
N VAL A 91 -3.55 4.83 26.74
CA VAL A 91 -3.79 4.12 28.02
C VAL A 91 -4.07 2.62 27.86
N CYS A 92 -3.00 1.87 27.58
CA CYS A 92 -2.77 0.59 28.23
C CYS A 92 -1.28 0.26 28.16
N THR A 93 -0.67 0.13 29.33
CA THR A 93 0.70 -0.34 29.56
C THR A 93 0.87 -1.74 28.97
N CYS A 94 1.46 -1.87 27.79
CA CYS A 94 1.96 -3.16 27.32
C CYS A 94 3.45 -3.24 27.71
N PRO A 95 3.90 -4.28 28.44
CA PRO A 95 5.27 -4.39 28.87
C PRO A 95 6.17 -4.68 27.66
N CYS A 96 7.37 -4.10 27.74
CA CYS A 96 8.47 -4.18 26.80
C CYS A 96 8.82 -5.62 26.38
#